data_AF-A0A8C5PLI2-F1
#
_entry.id   AF-A0A8C5PLI2-F1
#
_cell.length_a   1.000
_cell.length_b   1.000
_cell.length_c   1.000
_cell.angle_alpha   90.00
_cell.angle_beta   90.00
_cell.angle_gamma   90.00
#
_symmetry.space_group_name_H-M   'P 1'
#
loop_
_entity.id
_entity.type
_entity.pdbx_description
1 polymer ?
#
loop_
_entity_poly.entity_id
_entity_poly.type
_entity_poly.pdbx_seq_one_letter_code
_entity_poly.pdbx_strand_id
1 'polypeptide(L)'
;MYKLDLPQDLKEAALLEKRRNAEQQRQDRIFNTKVRTIGVDRQALDVQTHDKEIQRETEGKRDEAYELQMTQHDKIASLLDTRQQEEIRNLNRAVDMFRLSYQKKEDRREYDLYDPQSLKKDLPARVSDEDPRCSVSGVQKLMGEDLNQEQRKKAQQEQLREWSLQQQYEWAKGLEDQKMADSLYDKMRIELDQKAMELQEMEESARKAVCTFTKTFNKAQAAEMSKRKELEKKLETEDNMAEISNLLQGDLLSENPDQASSVFGPHRVVPDRWKGMPPQQLQEIKNVQQQQILEQQRLKDEERQKAAEWDRHRVQAARAMLLLERQQKRQEQELRKAQDHINQQLAQAHQAQKTYMDKEVFTNAPTDKFFDQFNKSSR
;
A
#
# COMPACT_ATOMS: atom_id res chain seq x y z
N MET A 1 -84.01 62.31 230.69
CA MET A 1 -83.12 63.50 230.75
C MET A 1 -81.83 63.18 229.99
N TYR A 2 -81.18 64.19 229.42
CA TYR A 2 -79.85 64.17 228.77
C TYR A 2 -79.79 63.76 227.29
N LYS A 3 -79.40 64.72 226.43
CA LYS A 3 -79.01 64.49 225.02
C LYS A 3 -77.71 63.67 225.03
N LEU A 4 -77.72 62.49 224.41
CA LEU A 4 -76.60 61.54 224.37
C LEU A 4 -75.84 61.66 223.05
N ASP A 5 -74.61 62.12 223.12
CA ASP A 5 -73.56 62.00 222.09
C ASP A 5 -73.02 60.56 222.06
N LEU A 6 -72.76 59.96 220.87
CA LEU A 6 -71.82 58.84 220.56
C LEU A 6 -72.15 58.19 219.17
N PRO A 7 -71.22 57.52 218.46
CA PRO A 7 -69.90 57.90 217.91
C PRO A 7 -69.86 57.80 216.34
N GLN A 8 -69.00 58.55 215.63
CA GLN A 8 -68.90 58.51 214.15
C GLN A 8 -67.67 57.69 213.67
N ASP A 9 -67.90 56.78 212.73
CA ASP A 9 -66.99 55.72 212.23
C ASP A 9 -65.78 56.27 211.44
N LEU A 10 -64.55 55.91 211.86
CA LEU A 10 -63.28 56.42 211.31
C LEU A 10 -63.10 56.12 209.81
N LYS A 11 -63.70 55.04 209.28
CA LYS A 11 -63.64 54.71 207.85
C LYS A 11 -64.48 55.64 207.00
N GLU A 12 -65.69 55.99 207.46
CA GLU A 12 -66.52 56.97 206.79
C GLU A 12 -65.85 58.35 206.81
N ALA A 13 -65.17 58.70 207.91
CA ALA A 13 -64.39 59.93 208.00
C ALA A 13 -63.25 59.98 206.97
N ALA A 14 -62.49 58.90 206.78
CA ALA A 14 -61.40 58.85 205.80
C ALA A 14 -61.88 58.88 204.34
N LEU A 15 -63.00 58.23 204.03
CA LEU A 15 -63.64 58.32 202.71
C LEU A 15 -64.21 59.71 202.46
N LEU A 16 -64.86 60.32 203.45
CA LEU A 16 -65.33 61.71 203.40
C LEU A 16 -64.17 62.69 203.27
N GLU A 17 -63.04 62.45 203.92
CA GLU A 17 -61.82 63.25 203.75
C GLU A 17 -61.24 63.08 202.35
N LYS A 18 -61.11 61.86 201.82
CA LYS A 18 -60.67 61.65 200.43
C LYS A 18 -61.60 62.37 199.45
N ARG A 19 -62.91 62.30 199.69
CA ARG A 19 -63.93 62.99 198.88
C ARG A 19 -63.80 64.50 199.02
N ARG A 20 -63.65 65.04 200.24
CA ARG A 20 -63.38 66.46 200.48
C ARG A 20 -62.08 66.91 199.84
N ASN A 21 -61.01 66.14 199.93
CA ASN A 21 -59.70 66.49 199.41
C ASN A 21 -59.71 66.43 197.87
N ALA A 22 -60.38 65.44 197.27
CA ALA A 22 -60.65 65.42 195.83
C ALA A 22 -61.56 66.57 195.39
N GLU A 23 -62.60 66.91 196.17
CA GLU A 23 -63.49 68.05 195.92
C GLU A 23 -62.75 69.37 196.11
N GLN A 24 -61.79 69.49 197.04
CA GLN A 24 -60.91 70.64 197.23
C GLN A 24 -59.94 70.79 196.04
N GLN A 25 -59.23 69.73 195.66
CA GLN A 25 -58.39 69.72 194.44
C GLN A 25 -59.20 69.99 193.17
N ARG A 26 -60.48 69.63 193.15
CA ARG A 26 -61.42 69.96 192.07
C ARG A 26 -61.87 71.41 192.14
N GLN A 27 -62.20 71.93 193.32
CA GLN A 27 -62.52 73.33 193.55
C GLN A 27 -61.35 74.24 193.14
N ASP A 28 -60.12 73.90 193.52
CA ASP A 28 -58.91 74.63 193.10
C ASP A 28 -58.78 74.71 191.58
N ARG A 29 -59.23 73.69 190.84
CA ARG A 29 -59.24 73.69 189.37
C ARG A 29 -60.44 74.45 188.77
N ILE A 30 -61.62 74.36 189.38
CA ILE A 30 -62.87 74.96 188.87
C ILE A 30 -62.95 76.47 189.16
N PHE A 31 -62.56 76.88 190.37
CA PHE A 31 -62.58 78.29 190.79
C PHE A 31 -61.40 79.08 190.25
N ASN A 32 -60.28 78.43 189.90
CA ASN A 32 -59.20 79.06 189.19
C ASN A 32 -59.59 79.24 187.70
N THR A 33 -60.09 80.43 187.37
CA THR A 33 -60.55 80.79 186.02
C THR A 33 -59.49 80.52 184.95
N LYS A 34 -58.19 80.64 185.25
CA LYS A 34 -57.10 80.40 184.30
C LYS A 34 -56.93 78.92 183.96
N VAL A 35 -57.01 78.03 184.95
CA VAL A 35 -56.92 76.57 184.75
C VAL A 35 -58.17 76.03 184.05
N ARG A 36 -59.35 76.61 184.33
CA ARG A 36 -60.59 76.20 183.66
C ARG A 36 -60.63 76.58 182.19
N THR A 37 -60.09 77.75 181.82
CA THR A 37 -60.13 78.23 180.42
C THR A 37 -58.96 77.69 179.59
N ILE A 38 -57.76 77.54 180.16
CA ILE A 38 -56.52 77.20 179.42
C ILE A 38 -55.58 76.27 180.22
N GLY A 39 -56.12 75.46 181.14
CA GLY A 39 -55.32 74.50 181.90
C GLY A 39 -54.82 73.37 181.00
N VAL A 40 -53.51 73.27 180.84
CA VAL A 40 -52.86 72.25 180.02
C VAL A 40 -51.70 71.63 180.81
N ASP A 41 -51.62 70.30 180.78
CA ASP A 41 -50.49 69.57 181.36
C ASP A 41 -49.28 69.65 180.44
N ARG A 42 -48.43 70.65 180.71
CA ARG A 42 -47.25 70.92 179.90
C ARG A 42 -46.25 69.77 179.93
N GLN A 43 -46.10 69.09 181.06
CA GLN A 43 -45.15 67.98 181.19
C GLN A 43 -45.58 66.78 180.34
N ALA A 44 -46.87 66.43 180.37
CA ALA A 44 -47.40 65.35 179.53
C ALA A 44 -47.32 65.68 178.03
N LEU A 45 -47.59 66.94 177.65
CA LEU A 45 -47.43 67.37 176.26
C LEU A 45 -45.96 67.36 175.81
N ASP A 46 -45.03 67.79 176.66
CA ASP A 46 -43.60 67.76 176.35
C ASP A 46 -43.12 66.32 176.10
N VAL A 47 -43.58 65.35 176.91
CA VAL A 47 -43.32 63.91 176.68
C VAL A 47 -43.94 63.42 175.37
N GLN A 48 -45.20 63.76 175.08
CA GLN A 48 -45.85 63.39 173.81
C GLN A 48 -45.15 64.00 172.59
N THR A 49 -44.66 65.24 172.69
CA THR A 49 -43.86 65.86 171.62
C THR A 49 -42.53 65.14 171.44
N HIS A 50 -41.88 64.76 172.53
CA HIS A 50 -40.62 64.01 172.49
C HIS A 50 -40.78 62.62 171.88
N ASP A 51 -41.81 61.87 172.27
CA ASP A 51 -42.11 60.55 171.70
C ASP A 51 -42.42 60.64 170.19
N LYS A 52 -43.17 61.68 169.78
CA LYS A 52 -43.48 61.92 168.36
C LYS A 52 -42.24 62.34 167.58
N GLU A 53 -41.31 63.06 168.20
CA GLU A 53 -40.03 63.43 167.61
C GLU A 53 -39.12 62.20 167.45
N ILE A 54 -39.03 61.34 168.47
CA ILE A 54 -38.36 60.04 168.39
C ILE A 54 -38.97 59.19 167.27
N GLN A 55 -40.31 59.09 167.21
CA GLN A 55 -40.98 58.33 166.16
C GLN A 55 -40.63 58.87 164.77
N ARG A 56 -40.71 60.20 164.58
CA ARG A 56 -40.32 60.85 163.32
C ARG A 56 -38.85 60.60 162.96
N GLU A 57 -37.94 60.65 163.93
CA GLU A 57 -36.52 60.33 163.70
C GLU A 57 -36.32 58.86 163.33
N THR A 58 -37.04 57.92 163.96
CA THR A 58 -36.94 56.49 163.63
C THR A 58 -37.52 56.17 162.25
N GLU A 59 -38.64 56.80 161.87
CA GLU A 59 -39.22 56.71 160.53
C GLU A 59 -38.27 57.34 159.51
N GLY A 60 -37.72 58.52 159.79
CA GLY A 60 -36.71 59.18 158.96
C GLY A 60 -35.47 58.31 158.73
N LYS A 61 -34.91 57.71 159.79
CA LYS A 61 -33.77 56.77 159.67
C LYS A 61 -34.12 55.52 158.87
N ARG A 62 -35.37 55.03 158.96
CA ARG A 62 -35.84 53.88 158.20
C ARG A 62 -35.99 54.22 156.72
N ASP A 63 -36.55 55.38 156.41
CA ASP A 63 -36.70 55.87 155.04
C ASP A 63 -35.33 56.13 154.41
N GLU A 64 -34.40 56.77 155.13
CA GLU A 64 -33.01 56.93 154.72
C GLU A 64 -32.34 55.58 154.43
N ALA A 65 -32.56 54.55 155.27
CA ALA A 65 -32.03 53.21 155.03
C ALA A 65 -32.62 52.56 153.77
N TYR A 66 -33.92 52.76 153.48
CA TYR A 66 -34.54 52.28 152.25
C TYR A 66 -34.05 53.04 151.01
N GLU A 67 -33.88 54.36 151.09
CA GLU A 67 -33.29 55.16 150.01
C GLU A 67 -31.85 54.70 149.70
N LEU A 68 -31.05 54.42 150.73
CA LEU A 68 -29.72 53.85 150.57
C LEU A 68 -29.75 52.45 149.93
N GLN A 69 -30.71 51.59 150.30
CA GLN A 69 -30.88 50.29 149.64
C GLN A 69 -31.34 50.42 148.18
N MET A 70 -32.28 51.34 147.90
CA MET A 70 -32.77 51.59 146.54
C MET A 70 -31.65 52.10 145.63
N THR A 71 -30.86 53.07 146.09
CA THR A 71 -29.70 53.57 145.34
C THR A 71 -28.64 52.49 145.11
N GLN A 72 -28.43 51.57 146.08
CA GLN A 72 -27.58 50.40 145.88
C GLN A 72 -28.14 49.43 144.83
N HIS A 73 -29.44 49.12 144.88
CA HIS A 73 -30.08 48.24 143.91
C HIS A 73 -30.11 48.82 142.50
N ASP A 74 -30.39 50.11 142.35
CA ASP A 74 -30.34 50.81 141.04
C ASP A 74 -28.92 50.76 140.45
N LYS A 75 -27.90 50.94 141.29
CA LYS A 75 -26.50 50.82 140.87
C LYS A 75 -26.17 49.39 140.42
N ILE A 76 -26.65 48.38 141.14
CA ILE A 76 -26.47 46.97 140.76
C ILE A 76 -27.20 46.68 139.43
N ALA A 77 -28.44 47.15 139.26
CA ALA A 77 -29.21 46.96 138.04
C ALA A 77 -28.51 47.59 136.83
N SER A 78 -27.99 48.82 136.96
CA SER A 78 -27.21 49.48 135.90
C SER A 78 -25.92 48.72 135.56
N LEU A 79 -25.22 48.17 136.55
CA LEU A 79 -24.04 47.33 136.32
C LEU A 79 -24.38 46.00 135.62
N LEU A 80 -25.52 45.40 135.93
CA LEU A 80 -25.98 44.17 135.26
C LEU A 80 -26.42 44.45 133.82
N ASP A 81 -27.13 45.56 133.57
CA ASP A 81 -27.54 45.96 132.22
C ASP A 81 -26.33 46.27 131.33
N THR A 82 -25.34 47.01 131.86
CA THR A 82 -24.09 47.28 131.11
C THR A 82 -23.33 45.98 130.77
N ARG A 83 -23.24 45.03 131.70
CA ARG A 83 -22.66 43.70 131.43
C ARG A 83 -23.44 42.94 130.36
N GLN A 84 -24.77 42.91 130.47
CA GLN A 84 -25.62 42.25 129.49
C GLN A 84 -25.45 42.86 128.09
N GLN A 85 -25.39 44.19 128.00
CA GLN A 85 -25.12 44.88 126.73
C GLN A 85 -23.74 44.54 126.16
N GLU A 86 -22.71 44.44 127.00
CA GLU A 86 -21.37 44.03 126.56
C GLU A 86 -21.35 42.56 126.07
N GLU A 87 -22.03 41.65 126.77
CA GLU A 87 -22.18 40.25 126.35
C GLU A 87 -22.90 40.15 125.01
N ILE A 88 -24.01 40.88 124.82
CA ILE A 88 -24.74 40.92 123.54
C ILE A 88 -23.84 41.47 122.43
N ARG A 89 -23.07 42.53 122.68
CA ARG A 89 -22.11 43.08 121.70
C ARG A 89 -21.03 42.07 121.36
N ASN A 90 -20.48 41.37 122.35
CA ASN A 90 -19.45 40.36 122.15
C ASN A 90 -19.98 39.15 121.37
N LEU A 91 -21.20 38.71 121.68
CA LEU A 91 -21.88 37.63 120.95
C LEU A 91 -22.14 38.01 119.50
N ASN A 92 -22.69 39.20 119.25
CA ASN A 92 -22.92 39.69 117.88
C ASN A 92 -21.60 39.80 117.10
N ARG A 93 -20.55 40.32 117.74
CA ARG A 93 -19.21 40.36 117.14
C ARG A 93 -18.71 38.95 116.81
N ALA A 94 -18.88 37.98 117.70
CA ALA A 94 -18.47 36.59 117.44
C ALA A 94 -19.26 35.94 116.30
N VAL A 95 -20.58 36.18 116.23
CA VAL A 95 -21.44 35.72 115.13
C VAL A 95 -21.02 36.34 113.80
N ASP A 96 -20.76 37.63 113.77
CA ASP A 96 -20.33 38.31 112.55
C ASP A 96 -18.93 37.84 112.12
N MET A 97 -18.01 37.65 113.08
CA MET A 97 -16.69 37.06 112.79
C MET A 97 -16.83 35.63 112.25
N PHE A 98 -17.75 34.82 112.78
CA PHE A 98 -18.03 33.47 112.27
C PHE A 98 -18.61 33.51 110.85
N ARG A 99 -19.57 34.41 110.58
CA ARG A 99 -20.13 34.62 109.24
C ARG A 99 -19.06 35.02 108.24
N LEU A 100 -18.21 35.98 108.60
CA LEU A 100 -17.12 36.47 107.76
C LEU A 100 -16.03 35.44 107.52
N SER A 101 -15.79 34.52 108.46
CA SER A 101 -14.72 33.52 108.33
C SER A 101 -15.18 32.23 107.65
N TYR A 102 -16.39 31.74 107.94
CA TYR A 102 -16.84 30.41 107.53
C TYR A 102 -18.11 30.39 106.66
N GLN A 103 -18.79 31.53 106.48
CA GLN A 103 -20.00 31.62 105.65
C GLN A 103 -19.81 32.54 104.44
N LYS A 104 -18.57 32.62 103.96
CA LYS A 104 -18.26 33.35 102.73
C LYS A 104 -18.95 32.71 101.54
N LYS A 105 -19.21 33.51 100.50
CA LYS A 105 -19.87 33.01 99.28
C LYS A 105 -18.95 32.03 98.54
N GLU A 106 -17.64 32.31 98.58
CA GLU A 106 -16.57 31.57 97.93
C GLU A 106 -16.40 30.15 98.49
N ASP A 107 -16.72 29.94 99.77
CA ASP A 107 -16.55 28.66 100.46
C ASP A 107 -17.76 27.71 100.27
N ARG A 108 -18.77 28.12 99.48
CA ARG A 108 -19.93 27.27 99.17
C ARG A 108 -19.52 26.13 98.24
N ARG A 109 -20.13 24.97 98.41
CA ARG A 109 -19.87 23.77 97.60
C ARG A 109 -20.09 24.02 96.11
N GLU A 110 -21.10 24.82 95.79
CA GLU A 110 -21.53 25.15 94.44
C GLU A 110 -20.98 26.48 93.91
N TYR A 111 -20.00 27.09 94.58
CA TYR A 111 -19.45 28.39 94.16
C TYR A 111 -18.79 28.31 92.78
N ASP A 112 -18.18 27.19 92.42
CA ASP A 112 -17.60 26.94 91.09
C ASP A 112 -18.61 27.15 89.94
N LEU A 113 -19.88 26.82 90.16
CA LEU A 113 -20.98 27.05 89.22
C LEU A 113 -21.43 28.51 89.16
N TYR A 114 -21.31 29.25 90.27
CA TYR A 114 -21.78 30.64 90.42
C TYR A 114 -20.66 31.68 90.37
N ASP A 115 -19.41 31.27 90.17
CA ASP A 115 -18.25 32.15 90.09
C ASP A 115 -18.40 33.05 88.85
N PRO A 116 -18.52 34.39 89.01
CA PRO A 116 -18.61 35.32 87.89
C PRO A 116 -17.42 35.26 86.93
N GLN A 117 -16.29 34.72 87.40
CA GLN A 117 -15.07 34.56 86.61
C GLN A 117 -14.87 33.13 86.07
N SER A 118 -15.83 32.22 86.24
CA SER A 118 -15.74 30.82 85.81
C SER A 118 -15.29 30.70 84.34
N LEU A 119 -15.94 31.44 83.44
CA LEU A 119 -15.60 31.47 82.00
C LEU A 119 -14.18 31.99 81.68
N LYS A 120 -13.57 32.78 82.57
CA LYS A 120 -12.19 33.27 82.40
C LYS A 120 -11.15 32.29 82.92
N LYS A 121 -11.52 31.48 83.91
CA LYS A 121 -10.67 30.44 84.51
C LYS A 121 -10.70 29.15 83.69
N ASP A 122 -11.80 28.91 82.99
CA ASP A 122 -11.97 27.72 82.15
C ASP A 122 -11.04 27.73 80.94
N LEU A 123 -10.58 26.54 80.56
CA LEU A 123 -9.70 26.35 79.41
C LEU A 123 -10.54 26.12 78.15
N PRO A 124 -10.09 26.57 76.97
CA PRO A 124 -10.71 26.18 75.72
C PRO A 124 -10.81 24.65 75.59
N ALA A 125 -11.89 24.19 74.95
CA ALA A 125 -12.18 22.76 74.76
C ALA A 125 -11.07 22.00 74.00
N ARG A 126 -10.31 22.70 73.16
CA ARG A 126 -9.10 22.23 72.47
C ARG A 126 -8.06 23.35 72.51
N VAL A 127 -6.89 23.10 73.09
CA VAL A 127 -5.82 24.11 73.22
C VAL A 127 -4.79 24.01 72.11
N SER A 128 -4.54 22.80 71.60
CA SER A 128 -3.64 22.56 70.47
C SER A 128 -4.11 21.36 69.66
N ASP A 129 -3.52 21.14 68.49
CA ASP A 129 -3.83 19.98 67.67
C ASP A 129 -3.42 18.67 68.35
N GLU A 130 -2.37 18.69 69.16
CA GLU A 130 -1.88 17.53 69.92
C GLU A 130 -2.28 17.57 71.40
N ASP A 131 -3.43 18.16 71.72
CA ASP A 131 -3.97 18.20 73.09
C ASP A 131 -4.37 16.78 73.55
N PRO A 132 -3.69 16.21 74.57
CA PRO A 132 -3.97 14.84 75.03
C PRO A 132 -5.36 14.66 75.62
N ARG A 133 -6.06 15.74 76.00
CA ARG A 133 -7.43 15.71 76.53
C ARG A 133 -8.46 15.45 75.43
N CYS A 134 -8.14 15.75 74.17
CA CYS A 134 -9.01 15.57 73.02
C CYS A 134 -9.05 14.10 72.58
N SER A 135 -9.73 13.26 73.36
CA SER A 135 -10.01 11.87 72.99
C SER A 135 -11.08 11.76 71.90
N VAL A 136 -11.19 10.58 71.28
CA VAL A 136 -12.16 10.29 70.22
C VAL A 136 -13.61 10.51 70.68
N SER A 137 -13.95 10.22 71.94
CA SER A 137 -15.32 10.42 72.45
C SER A 137 -15.69 11.89 72.67
N GLY A 138 -14.70 12.78 72.84
CA GLY A 138 -14.93 14.21 73.07
C GLY A 138 -15.28 15.00 71.81
N VAL A 139 -15.06 14.42 70.62
CA VAL A 139 -15.39 14.99 69.29
C VAL A 139 -14.80 16.40 69.07
N GLN A 140 -13.70 16.74 69.74
CA GLN A 140 -12.99 18.03 69.58
C GLN A 140 -11.90 17.98 68.49
N LYS A 141 -11.43 16.78 68.13
CA LYS A 141 -10.48 16.52 67.03
C LYS A 141 -11.04 15.40 66.15
N LEU A 142 -11.17 15.67 64.86
CA LEU A 142 -11.66 14.70 63.87
C LEU A 142 -10.52 14.34 62.92
N MET A 143 -10.27 13.05 62.71
CA MET A 143 -9.17 12.59 61.84
C MET A 143 -9.38 12.93 60.35
N GLY A 144 -10.61 13.24 59.94
CA GLY A 144 -10.90 13.72 58.58
C GLY A 144 -10.58 15.20 58.36
N GLU A 145 -10.34 15.96 59.43
CA GLU A 145 -9.85 17.33 59.35
C GLU A 145 -8.39 17.31 58.90
N ASP A 146 -8.12 17.91 57.75
CA ASP A 146 -6.81 17.90 57.14
C ASP A 146 -6.16 19.28 57.18
N LEU A 147 -5.36 19.50 58.22
CA LEU A 147 -4.63 20.75 58.42
C LEU A 147 -3.51 20.96 57.37
N ASN A 148 -3.04 19.87 56.75
CA ASN A 148 -1.94 19.91 55.78
C ASN A 148 -2.43 19.93 54.32
N GLN A 149 -3.71 20.28 54.09
CA GLN A 149 -4.30 20.27 52.76
C GLN A 149 -3.53 21.14 51.76
N GLU A 150 -3.11 22.34 52.18
CA GLU A 150 -2.36 23.27 51.32
C GLU A 150 -1.00 22.72 50.93
N GLN A 151 -0.27 22.14 51.90
CA GLN A 151 1.03 21.51 51.64
C GLN A 151 0.89 20.32 50.69
N ARG A 152 -0.13 19.47 50.88
CA ARG A 152 -0.41 18.35 49.97
C ARG A 152 -0.73 18.84 48.56
N LYS A 153 -1.61 19.85 48.44
CA LYS A 153 -1.96 20.44 47.14
C LYS A 153 -0.73 21.02 46.45
N LYS A 154 0.14 21.71 47.17
CA LYS A 154 1.38 22.26 46.63
C LYS A 154 2.31 21.16 46.12
N ALA A 155 2.52 20.10 46.91
CA ALA A 155 3.33 18.95 46.48
C ALA A 155 2.75 18.25 45.24
N GLN A 156 1.41 18.10 45.18
CA GLN A 156 0.73 17.54 44.00
C GLN A 156 0.89 18.42 42.76
N GLN A 157 0.81 19.75 42.91
CA GLN A 157 1.02 20.69 41.81
C GLN A 157 2.47 20.67 41.31
N GLU A 158 3.45 20.57 42.22
CA GLU A 158 4.86 20.44 41.87
C GLU A 158 5.12 19.14 41.10
N GLN A 159 4.60 18.00 41.57
CA GLN A 159 4.68 16.73 40.86
C GLN A 159 4.05 16.79 39.47
N LEU A 160 2.84 17.34 39.36
CA LEU A 160 2.14 17.48 38.08
C LEU A 160 2.94 18.36 37.10
N ARG A 161 3.54 19.44 37.60
CA ARG A 161 4.39 20.34 36.81
C ARG A 161 5.62 19.61 36.31
N GLU A 162 6.33 18.89 37.17
CA GLU A 162 7.52 18.12 36.78
C GLU A 162 7.20 17.06 35.74
N TRP A 163 6.13 16.28 35.93
CA TRP A 163 5.69 15.28 34.95
C TRP A 163 5.31 15.91 33.61
N SER A 164 4.61 17.04 33.64
CA SER A 164 4.20 17.74 32.43
C SER A 164 5.42 18.29 31.65
N LEU A 165 6.41 18.84 32.36
CA LEU A 165 7.65 19.31 31.76
C LEU A 165 8.47 18.15 31.16
N GLN A 166 8.55 17.03 31.88
CA GLN A 166 9.22 15.83 31.38
C GLN A 166 8.56 15.31 30.10
N GLN A 167 7.22 15.18 30.09
CA GLN A 167 6.49 14.74 28.89
C GLN A 167 6.68 15.69 27.71
N GLN A 168 6.66 17.01 27.94
CA GLN A 168 6.92 17.99 26.89
C GLN A 168 8.34 17.85 26.33
N TYR A 169 9.34 17.66 27.20
CA TYR A 169 10.73 17.46 26.78
C TYR A 169 10.89 16.16 25.97
N GLU A 170 10.34 15.04 26.46
CA GLU A 170 10.39 13.76 25.77
C GLU A 170 9.69 13.83 24.40
N TRP A 171 8.53 14.49 24.34
CA TRP A 171 7.81 14.72 23.09
C TRP A 171 8.60 15.59 22.10
N ALA A 172 9.16 16.70 22.58
CA ALA A 172 9.98 17.60 21.74
C ALA A 172 11.22 16.87 21.21
N LYS A 173 11.91 16.11 22.06
CA LYS A 173 13.05 15.30 21.68
C LYS A 173 12.66 14.21 20.66
N GLY A 174 11.57 13.49 20.90
CA GLY A 174 11.06 12.49 19.96
C GLY A 174 10.70 13.09 18.60
N LEU A 175 10.15 14.30 18.58
CA LEU A 175 9.87 15.04 17.34
C LEU A 175 11.16 15.47 16.63
N GLU A 176 12.19 15.91 17.34
CA GLU A 176 13.50 16.21 16.78
C GLU A 176 14.17 14.96 16.19
N ASP A 177 14.17 13.85 16.92
CA ASP A 177 14.70 12.57 16.48
C ASP A 177 13.98 12.09 15.21
N GLN A 178 12.64 12.23 15.16
CA GLN A 178 11.85 11.90 13.98
C GLN A 178 12.21 12.79 12.79
N LYS A 179 12.29 14.11 12.97
CA LYS A 179 12.68 15.04 11.89
C LYS A 179 14.07 14.75 11.37
N MET A 180 15.01 14.39 12.25
CA MET A 180 16.36 14.00 11.85
C MET A 180 16.36 12.69 11.05
N ALA A 181 15.60 11.69 11.48
CA ALA A 181 15.43 10.44 10.75
C ALA A 181 14.80 10.66 9.36
N ASP A 182 13.73 11.46 9.29
CA ASP A 182 13.06 11.81 8.03
C ASP A 182 14.00 12.57 7.09
N SER A 183 14.78 13.54 7.60
CA SER A 183 15.78 14.26 6.81
C SER A 183 16.88 13.35 6.26
N LEU A 184 17.34 12.38 7.06
CA LEU A 184 18.32 11.39 6.61
C LEU A 184 17.73 10.47 5.55
N TYR A 185 16.49 10.04 5.72
CA TYR A 185 15.78 9.22 4.74
C TYR A 185 15.59 9.96 3.42
N ASP A 186 15.17 11.23 3.46
CA ASP A 186 15.01 12.06 2.27
C ASP A 186 16.34 12.26 1.53
N LYS A 187 17.44 12.51 2.25
CA LYS A 187 18.78 12.58 1.64
C LYS A 187 19.16 11.27 0.96
N MET A 188 18.98 10.14 1.64
CA MET A 188 19.25 8.82 1.08
C MET A 188 18.39 8.56 -0.17
N ARG A 189 17.11 8.95 -0.15
CA ARG A 189 16.22 8.81 -1.30
C ARG A 189 16.72 9.61 -2.50
N ILE A 190 17.10 10.87 -2.29
CA ILE A 190 17.64 11.74 -3.34
C ILE A 190 18.94 11.15 -3.91
N GLU A 191 19.84 10.63 -3.07
CA GLU A 191 21.07 9.98 -3.53
C GLU A 191 20.79 8.72 -4.37
N LEU A 192 19.79 7.93 -3.98
CA LEU A 192 19.38 6.75 -4.76
C LEU A 192 18.78 7.14 -6.11
N ASP A 193 17.93 8.17 -6.15
CA ASP A 193 17.35 8.69 -7.39
C ASP A 193 18.45 9.24 -8.32
N GLN A 194 19.44 9.97 -7.78
CA GLN A 194 20.60 10.44 -8.53
C GLN A 194 21.40 9.29 -9.14
N LYS A 195 21.73 8.27 -8.34
CA LYS A 195 22.42 7.07 -8.85
C LYS A 195 21.60 6.33 -9.91
N ALA A 196 20.28 6.27 -9.76
CA ALA A 196 19.42 5.65 -10.76
C ALA A 196 19.46 6.41 -12.09
N MET A 197 19.42 7.75 -12.05
CA MET A 197 19.57 8.59 -13.25
C MET A 197 20.95 8.41 -13.91
N GLU A 198 22.03 8.41 -13.13
CA GLU A 198 23.39 8.18 -13.63
C GLU A 198 23.51 6.80 -14.31
N LEU A 199 22.99 5.75 -13.69
CA LEU A 199 22.97 4.40 -14.26
C LEU A 199 22.16 4.33 -15.55
N GLN A 200 21.02 5.01 -15.61
CA GLN A 200 20.20 5.08 -16.81
C GLN A 200 20.95 5.80 -17.95
N GLU A 201 21.60 6.93 -17.67
CA GLU A 201 22.40 7.66 -18.67
C GLU A 201 23.57 6.82 -19.18
N MET A 202 24.27 6.11 -18.29
CA MET A 202 25.32 5.17 -18.66
C MET A 202 24.79 4.03 -19.53
N GLU A 203 23.63 3.45 -19.18
CA GLU A 203 23.00 2.41 -19.99
C GLU A 203 22.61 2.93 -21.38
N GLU A 204 21.97 4.09 -21.45
CA GLU A 204 21.55 4.70 -22.71
C GLU A 204 22.75 5.03 -23.61
N SER A 205 23.83 5.57 -23.03
CA SER A 205 25.07 5.86 -23.77
C SER A 205 25.72 4.58 -24.29
N ALA A 206 25.76 3.50 -23.48
CA ALA A 206 26.26 2.20 -23.90
C ALA A 206 25.40 1.59 -25.02
N ARG A 207 24.07 1.62 -24.89
CA ARG A 207 23.14 1.16 -25.94
C ARG A 207 23.35 1.95 -27.24
N LYS A 208 23.48 3.28 -27.17
CA LYS A 208 23.78 4.13 -28.32
C LYS A 208 25.12 3.74 -28.96
N ALA A 209 26.17 3.52 -28.17
CA ALA A 209 27.49 3.12 -28.65
C ALA A 209 27.47 1.73 -29.33
N VAL A 210 26.75 0.76 -28.78
CA VAL A 210 26.57 -0.56 -29.39
C VAL A 210 25.80 -0.44 -30.71
N CYS A 211 24.71 0.32 -30.74
CA CYS A 211 23.93 0.55 -31.94
C CYS A 211 24.73 1.25 -33.05
N THR A 212 25.54 2.26 -32.72
CA THR A 212 26.40 2.93 -33.69
C THR A 212 27.47 1.99 -34.21
N PHE A 213 28.11 1.21 -33.34
CA PHE A 213 29.10 0.21 -33.72
C PHE A 213 28.50 -0.83 -34.68
N THR A 214 27.38 -1.47 -34.32
CA THR A 214 26.69 -2.45 -35.17
C THR A 214 26.28 -1.85 -36.51
N LYS A 215 25.79 -0.60 -36.52
CA LYS A 215 25.46 0.11 -37.77
C LYS A 215 26.70 0.31 -38.64
N THR A 216 27.83 0.72 -38.07
CA THR A 216 29.08 0.90 -38.83
C THR A 216 29.61 -0.43 -39.37
N PHE A 217 29.54 -1.50 -38.56
CA PHE A 217 29.93 -2.84 -38.96
C PHE A 217 29.07 -3.36 -40.11
N ASN A 218 27.73 -3.28 -40.00
CA ASN A 218 26.82 -3.71 -41.05
C ASN A 218 27.01 -2.92 -42.35
N LYS A 219 27.30 -1.62 -42.26
CA LYS A 219 27.65 -0.79 -43.43
C LYS A 219 28.94 -1.26 -44.09
N ALA A 220 29.98 -1.54 -43.31
CA ALA A 220 31.25 -2.05 -43.82
C ALA A 220 31.07 -3.42 -44.49
N GLN A 221 30.33 -4.32 -43.84
CA GLN A 221 30.02 -5.65 -44.37
C GLN A 221 29.18 -5.58 -45.66
N ALA A 222 28.20 -4.68 -45.75
CA ALA A 222 27.43 -4.47 -46.97
C ALA A 222 28.31 -3.95 -48.11
N ALA A 223 29.24 -3.04 -47.83
CA ALA A 223 30.19 -2.53 -48.82
C ALA A 223 31.16 -3.61 -49.30
N GLU A 224 31.66 -4.46 -48.39
CA GLU A 224 32.49 -5.63 -48.73
C GLU A 224 31.72 -6.61 -49.62
N MET A 225 30.49 -6.96 -49.26
CA MET A 225 29.63 -7.84 -50.05
C MET A 225 29.32 -7.27 -51.44
N SER A 226 29.09 -5.96 -51.54
CA SER A 226 28.89 -5.30 -52.84
C SER A 226 30.14 -5.42 -53.72
N LYS A 227 31.33 -5.14 -53.17
CA LYS A 227 32.60 -5.29 -53.89
C LYS A 227 32.84 -6.74 -54.32
N ARG A 228 32.52 -7.70 -53.46
CA ARG A 228 32.65 -9.13 -53.78
C ARG A 228 31.74 -9.53 -54.93
N LYS A 229 30.47 -9.08 -54.93
CA LYS A 229 29.54 -9.31 -56.05
C LYS A 229 29.99 -8.63 -57.35
N GLU A 230 30.55 -7.42 -57.26
CA GLU A 230 31.11 -6.74 -58.44
C GLU A 230 32.29 -7.53 -59.03
N LEU A 231 33.17 -8.05 -58.19
CA LEU A 231 34.28 -8.90 -58.63
C LEU A 231 33.79 -10.23 -59.22
N GLU A 232 32.84 -10.89 -58.56
CA GLU A 232 32.24 -12.14 -59.05
C GLU A 232 31.56 -11.93 -60.40
N LYS A 233 30.81 -10.83 -60.56
CA LYS A 233 30.20 -10.48 -61.85
C LYS A 233 31.24 -10.19 -62.92
N LYS A 234 32.36 -9.53 -62.58
CA LYS A 234 33.46 -9.29 -63.52
C LYS A 234 34.10 -10.61 -63.96
N LEU A 235 34.38 -11.51 -63.01
CA LEU A 235 34.91 -12.84 -63.31
C LEU A 235 33.94 -13.63 -64.18
N GLU A 236 32.66 -13.64 -63.85
CA GLU A 236 31.63 -14.29 -64.68
C GLU A 236 31.58 -13.71 -66.09
N THR A 237 31.70 -12.39 -66.25
CA THR A 237 31.78 -11.78 -67.59
C THR A 237 33.05 -12.16 -68.34
N GLU A 238 34.19 -12.26 -67.65
CA GLU A 238 35.47 -12.69 -68.23
C GLU A 238 35.42 -14.16 -68.66
N ASP A 239 34.87 -15.04 -67.81
CA ASP A 239 34.67 -16.46 -68.09
C ASP A 239 33.70 -16.65 -69.27
N ASN A 240 32.57 -15.93 -69.28
CA ASN A 240 31.62 -15.96 -70.40
C ASN A 240 32.28 -15.48 -71.71
N MET A 241 33.09 -14.42 -71.66
CA MET A 241 33.84 -13.97 -72.84
C MET A 241 34.86 -14.99 -73.31
N ALA A 242 35.57 -15.64 -72.38
CA ALA A 242 36.53 -16.69 -72.68
C ALA A 242 35.83 -17.91 -73.31
N GLU A 243 34.69 -18.33 -72.78
CA GLU A 243 33.86 -19.40 -73.35
C GLU A 243 33.41 -19.04 -74.77
N ILE A 244 32.84 -17.85 -74.98
CA ILE A 244 32.41 -17.39 -76.31
C ILE A 244 33.60 -17.37 -77.28
N SER A 245 34.76 -16.85 -76.85
CA SER A 245 35.96 -16.81 -77.68
C SER A 245 36.46 -18.21 -78.06
N ASN A 246 36.50 -19.12 -77.08
CA ASN A 246 36.89 -20.51 -77.28
C ASN A 246 35.91 -21.26 -78.19
N LEU A 247 34.61 -21.02 -78.07
CA LEU A 247 33.61 -21.62 -78.96
C LEU A 247 33.73 -21.08 -80.39
N LEU A 248 33.90 -19.76 -80.56
CA LEU A 248 34.07 -19.12 -81.86
C LEU A 248 35.35 -19.59 -82.58
N GLN A 249 36.46 -19.73 -81.86
CA GLN A 249 37.73 -20.25 -82.39
C GLN A 249 37.75 -21.78 -82.47
N GLY A 250 36.84 -22.45 -81.76
CA GLY A 250 36.70 -23.88 -81.74
C GLY A 250 36.37 -24.43 -83.13
N ASP A 251 36.84 -25.64 -83.39
CA ASP A 251 36.70 -26.27 -84.70
C ASP A 251 35.25 -26.58 -85.11
N LEU A 252 34.32 -26.60 -84.16
CA LEU A 252 32.90 -26.87 -84.42
C LEU A 252 32.23 -25.69 -85.14
N LEU A 253 32.36 -24.47 -84.61
CA LEU A 253 31.75 -23.27 -85.20
C LEU A 253 32.54 -22.71 -86.38
N SER A 254 33.86 -22.86 -86.38
CA SER A 254 34.72 -22.46 -87.52
C SER A 254 34.68 -23.46 -88.70
N GLU A 255 33.95 -24.57 -88.54
CA GLU A 255 33.85 -25.68 -89.50
C GLU A 255 35.20 -26.12 -90.08
N ASN A 256 36.25 -26.09 -89.27
CA ASN A 256 37.62 -26.34 -89.72
C ASN A 256 37.73 -27.68 -90.50
N PRO A 257 38.17 -27.67 -91.78
CA PRO A 257 38.29 -28.86 -92.61
C PRO A 257 39.40 -29.80 -92.15
N ASP A 258 40.38 -29.32 -91.39
CA ASP A 258 41.51 -30.12 -90.88
C ASP A 258 41.06 -31.19 -89.88
N GLN A 259 39.86 -31.04 -89.28
CA GLN A 259 39.25 -32.09 -88.44
C GLN A 259 39.02 -33.41 -89.17
N ALA A 260 38.90 -33.38 -90.50
CA ALA A 260 38.74 -34.59 -91.30
C ALA A 260 40.07 -35.33 -91.52
N SER A 261 41.21 -34.72 -91.18
CA SER A 261 42.52 -35.34 -91.35
C SER A 261 42.72 -36.50 -90.36
N SER A 262 43.00 -37.69 -90.89
CA SER A 262 43.27 -38.87 -90.07
C SER A 262 44.70 -38.84 -89.56
N VAL A 263 44.90 -39.12 -88.27
CA VAL A 263 46.22 -39.33 -87.67
C VAL A 263 47.00 -40.45 -88.38
N PHE A 264 46.30 -41.43 -88.95
CA PHE A 264 46.90 -42.55 -89.69
C PHE A 264 47.38 -42.21 -91.12
N GLY A 265 47.29 -40.95 -91.56
CA GLY A 265 47.98 -40.46 -92.76
C GLY A 265 47.16 -39.52 -93.66
N PRO A 266 47.82 -38.76 -94.55
CA PRO A 266 47.19 -37.64 -95.28
C PRO A 266 46.13 -38.05 -96.30
N HIS A 267 46.16 -39.30 -96.78
CA HIS A 267 45.24 -39.83 -97.78
C HIS A 267 43.96 -40.42 -97.15
N ARG A 268 43.87 -40.46 -95.82
CA ARG A 268 42.74 -41.05 -95.10
C ARG A 268 41.95 -39.95 -94.43
N VAL A 269 40.64 -39.97 -94.64
CA VAL A 269 39.70 -39.06 -93.99
C VAL A 269 38.96 -39.76 -92.86
N VAL A 270 38.65 -39.04 -91.79
CA VAL A 270 37.76 -39.52 -90.72
C VAL A 270 36.32 -39.39 -91.21
N PRO A 271 35.57 -40.49 -91.42
CA PRO A 271 34.27 -40.45 -92.11
C PRO A 271 33.25 -39.51 -91.44
N ASP A 272 33.16 -39.55 -90.11
CA ASP A 272 32.18 -38.77 -89.34
C ASP A 272 32.43 -37.25 -89.37
N ARG A 273 33.65 -36.84 -89.73
CA ARG A 273 34.10 -35.44 -89.72
C ARG A 273 34.37 -34.89 -91.12
N TRP A 274 34.03 -35.65 -92.17
CA TRP A 274 34.29 -35.26 -93.54
C TRP A 274 33.29 -34.21 -94.03
N LYS A 275 33.79 -33.00 -94.34
CA LYS A 275 32.98 -31.82 -94.75
C LYS A 275 33.13 -31.50 -96.24
N GLY A 276 33.23 -32.52 -97.08
CA GLY A 276 33.38 -32.36 -98.53
C GLY A 276 34.83 -32.23 -99.02
N MET A 277 35.00 -32.06 -100.33
CA MET A 277 36.32 -31.98 -100.97
C MET A 277 36.89 -30.56 -100.89
N PRO A 278 38.20 -30.39 -100.66
CA PRO A 278 38.83 -29.07 -100.68
C PRO A 278 38.69 -28.40 -102.06
N PRO A 279 38.64 -27.06 -102.12
CA PRO A 279 38.47 -26.32 -103.37
C PRO A 279 39.50 -26.70 -104.45
N GLN A 280 40.72 -27.03 -104.05
CA GLN A 280 41.80 -27.47 -104.92
C GLN A 280 41.43 -28.80 -105.65
N GLN A 281 40.92 -29.79 -104.92
CA GLN A 281 40.52 -31.08 -105.48
C GLN A 281 39.26 -30.94 -106.37
N LEU A 282 38.32 -30.06 -106.00
CA LEU A 282 37.17 -29.73 -106.85
C LEU A 282 37.60 -29.04 -108.16
N GLN A 283 38.64 -28.18 -108.12
CA GLN A 283 39.21 -27.57 -109.32
C GLN A 283 39.88 -28.60 -110.21
N GLU A 284 40.63 -29.55 -109.65
CA GLU A 284 41.22 -30.65 -110.42
C GLU A 284 40.16 -31.49 -111.13
N ILE A 285 39.06 -31.84 -110.44
CA ILE A 285 37.95 -32.58 -111.06
C ILE A 285 37.34 -31.78 -112.22
N LYS A 286 37.10 -30.47 -112.03
CA LYS A 286 36.60 -29.60 -113.11
C LYS A 286 37.54 -29.57 -114.31
N ASN A 287 38.85 -29.49 -114.07
CA ASN A 287 39.86 -29.51 -115.12
C ASN A 287 39.84 -30.84 -115.89
N VAL A 288 39.74 -31.98 -115.18
CA VAL A 288 39.63 -33.31 -115.80
C VAL A 288 38.34 -33.45 -116.61
N GLN A 289 37.21 -32.98 -116.09
CA GLN A 289 35.93 -32.99 -116.82
C GLN A 289 36.00 -32.15 -118.10
N GLN A 290 36.66 -30.99 -118.05
CA GLN A 290 36.86 -30.15 -119.23
C GLN A 290 37.73 -30.85 -120.28
N GLN A 291 38.78 -31.56 -119.86
CA GLN A 291 39.59 -32.39 -120.76
C GLN A 291 38.76 -33.52 -121.40
N GLN A 292 37.90 -34.20 -120.63
CA GLN A 292 37.00 -35.25 -121.14
C GLN A 292 36.01 -34.70 -122.18
N ILE A 293 35.45 -33.50 -121.97
CA ILE A 293 34.56 -32.86 -122.93
C ILE A 293 35.29 -32.60 -124.25
N LEU A 294 36.51 -32.07 -124.19
CA LEU A 294 37.34 -31.83 -125.38
C LEU A 294 37.69 -33.13 -126.11
N GLU A 295 38.01 -34.20 -125.38
CA GLU A 295 38.31 -35.51 -125.96
C GLU A 295 37.07 -36.14 -126.62
N GLN A 296 35.90 -36.03 -125.99
CA GLN A 296 34.62 -36.48 -126.57
C GLN A 296 34.25 -35.71 -127.84
N GLN A 297 34.51 -34.39 -127.87
CA GLN A 297 34.32 -33.59 -129.10
C GLN A 297 35.24 -34.07 -130.22
N ARG A 298 36.53 -34.33 -129.92
CA ARG A 298 37.49 -34.88 -130.88
C ARG A 298 37.02 -36.23 -131.45
N LEU A 299 36.58 -37.16 -130.60
CA LEU A 299 36.08 -38.47 -131.03
C LEU A 299 34.84 -38.37 -131.92
N LYS A 300 33.89 -37.47 -131.61
CA LYS A 300 32.70 -37.24 -132.46
C LYS A 300 33.05 -36.68 -133.83
N ASP A 301 34.04 -35.79 -133.92
CA ASP A 301 34.49 -35.25 -135.20
C ASP A 301 35.21 -36.32 -136.05
N GLU A 302 36.02 -37.19 -135.43
CA GLU A 302 36.61 -38.36 -136.10
C GLU A 302 35.55 -39.35 -136.61
N GLU A 303 34.52 -39.62 -135.83
CA GLU A 303 33.40 -40.50 -136.23
C GLU A 303 32.60 -39.90 -137.39
N ARG A 304 32.37 -38.57 -137.37
CA ARG A 304 31.73 -37.85 -138.49
C ARG A 304 32.55 -37.93 -139.78
N GLN A 305 33.88 -37.83 -139.69
CA GLN A 305 34.77 -37.98 -140.85
C GLN A 305 34.70 -39.40 -141.42
N LYS A 306 34.78 -40.43 -140.57
CA LYS A 306 34.65 -41.83 -140.99
C LYS A 306 33.29 -42.12 -141.63
N ALA A 307 32.19 -41.60 -141.06
CA ALA A 307 30.86 -41.76 -141.64
C ALA A 307 30.74 -41.12 -143.03
N ALA A 308 31.31 -39.92 -143.22
CA ALA A 308 31.33 -39.24 -144.51
C ALA A 308 32.13 -40.02 -145.57
N GLU A 309 33.25 -40.63 -145.19
CA GLU A 309 34.04 -41.51 -146.07
C GLU A 309 33.24 -42.77 -146.48
N TRP A 310 32.56 -43.41 -145.52
CA TRP A 310 31.69 -44.56 -145.78
C TRP A 310 30.54 -44.23 -146.72
N ASP A 311 29.86 -43.10 -146.53
CA ASP A 311 28.79 -42.66 -147.43
C ASP A 311 29.33 -42.35 -148.84
N ARG A 312 30.53 -41.78 -148.96
CA ARG A 312 31.19 -41.53 -150.25
C ARG A 312 31.47 -42.85 -150.99
N HIS A 313 31.96 -43.87 -150.29
CA HIS A 313 32.15 -45.21 -150.84
C HIS A 313 30.82 -45.86 -151.25
N ARG A 314 29.76 -45.71 -150.45
CA ARG A 314 28.41 -46.24 -150.76
C ARG A 314 27.84 -45.65 -152.05
N VAL A 315 27.95 -44.33 -152.23
CA VAL A 315 27.47 -43.64 -153.44
C VAL A 315 28.26 -44.07 -154.68
N GLN A 316 29.58 -44.22 -154.57
CA GLN A 316 30.41 -44.70 -155.67
C GLN A 316 30.08 -46.14 -156.07
N ALA A 317 29.89 -47.04 -155.10
CA ALA A 317 29.51 -48.43 -155.33
C ALA A 317 28.12 -48.54 -155.99
N ALA A 318 27.13 -47.77 -155.52
CA ALA A 318 25.81 -47.72 -156.13
C ALA A 318 25.85 -47.23 -157.59
N ARG A 319 26.70 -46.24 -157.89
CA ARG A 319 26.91 -45.74 -159.26
C ARG A 319 27.54 -46.80 -160.18
N ALA A 320 28.50 -47.58 -159.68
CA ALA A 320 29.11 -48.67 -160.42
C ALA A 320 28.11 -49.81 -160.72
N MET A 321 27.28 -50.18 -159.74
CA MET A 321 26.22 -51.18 -159.90
C MET A 321 25.18 -50.78 -160.96
N LEU A 322 24.74 -49.51 -160.97
CA LEU A 322 23.82 -48.99 -161.99
C LEU A 322 24.41 -49.03 -163.41
N LEU A 323 25.72 -48.83 -163.56
CA LEU A 323 26.39 -48.95 -164.86
C LEU A 323 26.46 -50.41 -165.34
N LEU A 324 26.74 -51.34 -164.44
CA LEU A 324 26.73 -52.79 -164.71
C LEU A 324 25.34 -53.29 -165.13
N GLU A 325 24.28 -52.86 -164.41
CA GLU A 325 22.90 -53.23 -164.73
C GLU A 325 22.47 -52.75 -166.13
N ARG A 326 22.89 -51.53 -166.52
CA ARG A 326 22.65 -51.01 -167.88
C ARG A 326 23.39 -51.81 -168.95
N GLN A 327 24.57 -52.34 -168.66
CA GLN A 327 25.31 -53.19 -169.58
C GLN A 327 24.62 -54.56 -169.74
N GLN A 328 24.17 -55.18 -168.64
CA GLN A 328 23.42 -56.43 -168.69
C GLN A 328 22.12 -56.30 -169.50
N LYS A 329 21.35 -55.22 -169.30
CA LYS A 329 20.10 -55.00 -170.07
C LYS A 329 20.32 -54.88 -171.58
N ARG A 330 21.47 -54.33 -172.02
CA ARG A 330 21.82 -54.30 -173.45
C ARG A 330 22.13 -55.69 -173.98
N GLN A 331 22.90 -56.48 -173.23
CA GLN A 331 23.23 -57.87 -173.59
C GLN A 331 22.00 -58.76 -173.66
N GLU A 332 21.08 -58.63 -172.70
CA GLU A 332 19.79 -59.37 -172.72
C GLU A 332 18.94 -59.01 -173.93
N GLN A 333 18.88 -57.73 -174.34
CA GLN A 333 18.17 -57.33 -175.55
C GLN A 333 18.78 -57.94 -176.82
N GLU A 334 20.10 -58.03 -176.92
CA GLU A 334 20.76 -58.67 -178.06
C GLU A 334 20.50 -60.18 -178.10
N LEU A 335 20.61 -60.86 -176.96
CA LEU A 335 20.31 -62.30 -176.85
C LEU A 335 18.85 -62.60 -177.22
N ARG A 336 17.91 -61.76 -176.80
CA ARG A 336 16.48 -61.97 -177.10
C ARG A 336 16.16 -61.81 -178.58
N LYS A 337 16.79 -60.84 -179.26
CA LYS A 337 16.69 -60.70 -180.73
C LYS A 337 17.25 -61.92 -181.46
N ALA A 338 18.38 -62.48 -181.01
CA ALA A 338 18.95 -63.69 -181.59
C ALA A 338 18.03 -64.91 -181.40
N GLN A 339 17.41 -65.04 -180.22
CA GLN A 339 16.51 -66.13 -179.89
C GLN A 339 15.19 -66.07 -180.70
N ASP A 340 14.63 -64.88 -180.90
CA ASP A 340 13.45 -64.67 -181.75
C ASP A 340 13.72 -65.06 -183.22
N HIS A 341 14.92 -64.79 -183.73
CA HIS A 341 15.32 -65.20 -185.08
C HIS A 341 15.41 -66.73 -185.24
N ILE A 342 15.99 -67.41 -184.25
CA ILE A 342 16.09 -68.88 -184.24
C ILE A 342 14.70 -69.53 -184.15
N ASN A 343 13.80 -68.98 -183.33
CA ASN A 343 12.44 -69.49 -183.20
C ASN A 343 11.63 -69.36 -184.50
N GLN A 344 11.82 -68.30 -185.28
CA GLN A 344 11.18 -68.17 -186.60
C GLN A 344 11.63 -69.25 -187.59
N GLN A 345 12.93 -69.58 -187.61
CA GLN A 345 13.45 -70.64 -188.49
C GLN A 345 12.91 -72.02 -188.11
N LEU A 346 12.84 -72.32 -186.80
CA LEU A 346 12.26 -73.56 -186.29
C LEU A 346 10.77 -73.71 -186.64
N ALA A 347 9.98 -72.63 -186.55
CA ALA A 347 8.57 -72.65 -186.89
C ALA A 347 8.32 -73.00 -188.37
N GLN A 348 9.12 -72.46 -189.29
CA GLN A 348 9.02 -72.77 -190.72
C GLN A 348 9.37 -74.23 -191.01
N ALA A 349 10.43 -74.77 -190.38
CA ALA A 349 10.83 -76.17 -190.54
C ALA A 349 9.76 -77.15 -190.04
N HIS A 350 9.14 -76.85 -188.89
CA HIS A 350 8.12 -77.70 -188.29
C HIS A 350 6.82 -77.75 -189.13
N GLN A 351 6.50 -76.64 -189.81
CA GLN A 351 5.33 -76.56 -190.68
C GLN A 351 5.52 -77.37 -191.96
N ALA A 352 6.73 -77.35 -192.54
CA ALA A 352 7.10 -78.17 -193.71
C ALA A 352 7.07 -79.68 -193.40
N GLN A 353 7.54 -80.08 -192.21
CA GLN A 353 7.52 -81.48 -191.77
C GLN A 353 6.09 -82.01 -191.57
N LYS A 354 5.19 -81.16 -191.03
CA LYS A 354 3.79 -81.53 -190.82
C LYS A 354 3.06 -81.79 -192.14
N THR A 355 3.33 -80.99 -193.17
CA THR A 355 2.76 -81.21 -194.51
C THR A 355 3.23 -82.49 -195.20
N TYR A 356 4.42 -83.00 -194.87
CA TYR A 356 4.95 -84.27 -195.39
C TYR A 356 4.23 -85.47 -194.76
N MET A 357 4.07 -85.46 -193.43
CA MET A 357 3.42 -86.55 -192.69
C MET A 357 1.96 -86.78 -193.12
N ASP A 358 1.19 -85.71 -193.32
CA ASP A 358 -0.24 -85.82 -193.62
C ASP A 358 -0.54 -86.31 -195.05
N LYS A 359 0.40 -86.15 -196.01
CA LYS A 359 0.15 -86.47 -197.42
C LYS A 359 0.71 -87.82 -197.88
N GLU A 360 1.79 -88.31 -197.26
CA GLU A 360 2.45 -89.56 -197.71
C GLU A 360 2.31 -90.74 -196.74
N VAL A 361 2.10 -90.50 -195.44
CA VAL A 361 2.20 -91.56 -194.42
C VAL A 361 0.83 -92.11 -194.00
N PHE A 362 -0.22 -91.29 -194.01
CA PHE A 362 -1.52 -91.66 -193.43
C PHE A 362 -2.55 -92.14 -194.47
N THR A 363 -2.17 -93.06 -195.36
CA THR A 363 -3.09 -93.74 -196.28
C THR A 363 -2.84 -95.26 -196.28
N ASN A 364 -3.79 -96.04 -195.73
CA ASN A 364 -3.66 -97.49 -195.59
C ASN A 364 -4.66 -98.22 -196.50
N ALA A 365 -4.14 -98.98 -197.47
CA ALA A 365 -4.87 -99.95 -198.29
C ALA A 365 -4.54 -101.38 -197.81
N PRO A 366 -5.52 -102.24 -197.45
CA PRO A 366 -5.24 -103.58 -196.96
C PRO A 366 -4.80 -104.56 -198.07
N THR A 367 -3.85 -105.43 -197.71
CA THR A 367 -3.05 -106.30 -198.59
C THR A 367 -3.56 -107.75 -198.59
N ASP A 368 -3.26 -108.50 -199.66
CA ASP A 368 -3.82 -109.82 -200.01
C ASP A 368 -3.76 -110.92 -198.93
N LYS A 369 -2.89 -110.81 -197.91
CA LYS A 369 -2.87 -111.72 -196.73
C LYS A 369 -4.16 -111.69 -195.90
N PHE A 370 -4.99 -110.65 -196.06
CA PHE A 370 -6.27 -110.51 -195.36
C PHE A 370 -7.34 -111.49 -195.88
N PHE A 371 -7.29 -111.91 -197.15
CA PHE A 371 -8.32 -112.77 -197.75
C PHE A 371 -8.08 -114.28 -197.57
N ASP A 372 -6.87 -114.70 -197.16
CA ASP A 372 -6.50 -116.10 -196.91
C ASP A 372 -7.04 -116.69 -195.58
N GLN A 373 -7.87 -115.94 -194.84
CA GLN A 373 -8.33 -116.29 -193.48
C GLN A 373 -9.72 -116.94 -193.40
N PHE A 374 -10.39 -117.23 -194.54
CA PHE A 374 -11.65 -117.96 -194.56
C PHE A 374 -11.48 -119.50 -194.65
N ASN A 375 -12.46 -120.25 -194.09
CA ASN A 375 -12.80 -121.67 -194.36
C ASN A 375 -11.71 -122.76 -194.16
N LYS A 376 -11.21 -122.96 -192.94
CA LYS A 376 -10.21 -124.02 -192.62
C LYS A 376 -10.64 -125.18 -191.70
N SER A 377 -11.92 -125.38 -191.37
CA SER A 377 -12.36 -126.65 -190.74
C SER A 377 -13.86 -126.94 -190.90
N SER A 378 -14.21 -128.22 -191.11
CA SER A 378 -15.58 -128.69 -191.37
C SER A 378 -16.34 -129.05 -190.08
N ARG A 379 -16.60 -128.05 -189.24
CA ARG A 379 -17.63 -128.14 -188.19
C ARG A 379 -18.64 -127.02 -188.37
#